data_AF-A0A257JE03-F1
#
_entry.id   AF-A0A257JE03-F1
#
_cell.length_a   1.000
_cell.length_b   1.000
_cell.length_c   1.000
_cell.angle_alpha   90.00
_cell.angle_beta   90.00
_cell.angle_gamma   90.00
#
_symmetry.space_group_name_H-M   'P 1'
#
loop_
_entity.id
_entity.type
_entity.pdbx_description
1 polymer ?
#
loop_
_entity_poly.entity_id
_entity_poly.type
_entity_poly.pdbx_seq_one_letter_code
_entity_poly.pdbx_strand_id
1 'polypeptide(L)'
;NEIRRQCAEGLELSAGLSIHDLLEGYDCIARWCSSREVIKEHLGWARWYHNTQRAVDVEGFYQIVWPGAVNGLFPWDEGVSQDVIDAQPALYESVQ
;
A
#
# COMPACT_ATOMS: atom_id res chain seq x y z
N ASN A 1 -2.54 3.30 14.75
CA ASN A 1 -2.32 2.82 13.38
C ASN A 1 -2.34 1.31 13.46
N GLU A 2 -3.40 0.68 12.93
CA GLU A 2 -3.70 -0.74 13.11
C GLU A 2 -2.68 -1.66 12.42
N ILE A 3 -2.18 -1.28 11.24
CA ILE A 3 -1.07 -2.00 10.57
C ILE A 3 0.14 -2.11 11.48
N ARG A 4 0.49 -1.03 12.18
CA ARG A 4 1.65 -1.04 13.11
C ARG A 4 1.44 -2.05 14.24
N ARG A 5 0.21 -2.22 14.74
CA ARG A 5 -0.13 -3.20 15.78
C ARG A 5 0.00 -4.62 15.23
N GLN A 6 -0.61 -4.89 14.07
CA GLN A 6 -0.55 -6.22 13.44
C GLN A 6 0.89 -6.62 13.09
N CYS A 7 1.72 -5.70 12.56
CA CYS A 7 3.15 -5.96 12.35
C CYS A 7 3.90 -6.25 13.65
N ALA A 8 3.56 -5.58 14.76
CA ALA A 8 4.16 -5.86 16.06
C ALA A 8 3.73 -7.22 16.64
N GLU A 9 2.60 -7.76 16.19
CA GLU A 9 2.06 -9.07 16.57
C GLU A 9 2.50 -10.21 15.63
N GLY A 10 3.36 -9.91 14.64
CA GLY A 10 3.99 -10.90 13.77
C GLY A 10 3.46 -10.93 12.33
N LEU A 11 2.65 -9.94 11.91
CA LEU A 11 2.30 -9.79 10.50
C LEU A 11 3.55 -9.43 9.67
N GLU A 12 4.02 -10.38 8.86
CA GLU A 12 5.05 -10.13 7.86
C GLU A 12 4.39 -9.70 6.54
N LEU A 13 4.57 -8.44 6.17
CA LEU A 13 4.06 -7.93 4.90
C LEU A 13 4.81 -8.55 3.72
N SER A 14 4.06 -9.19 2.84
CA SER A 14 4.54 -9.73 1.56
C SER A 14 3.67 -9.20 0.42
N ALA A 15 4.22 -9.16 -0.79
CA ALA A 15 3.48 -8.72 -1.97
C ALA A 15 2.32 -9.69 -2.25
N GLY A 16 1.11 -9.14 -2.43
CA GLY A 16 -0.11 -9.91 -2.63
C GLY A 16 -0.76 -10.41 -1.33
N LEU A 17 -0.18 -10.11 -0.16
CA LEU A 17 -0.78 -10.48 1.12
C LEU A 17 -2.14 -9.80 1.28
N SER A 18 -3.17 -10.62 1.53
CA SER A 18 -4.47 -10.14 1.99
C SER A 18 -4.38 -9.76 3.47
N ILE A 19 -4.79 -8.54 3.80
CA ILE A 19 -4.79 -7.99 5.15
C ILE A 19 -6.25 -7.84 5.56
N HIS A 20 -6.66 -8.67 6.51
CA HIS A 20 -7.98 -8.62 7.13
C HIS A 20 -8.02 -7.56 8.25
N ASP A 21 -9.22 -7.09 8.59
CA ASP A 21 -9.50 -6.17 9.71
C ASP A 21 -8.79 -4.80 9.68
N LEU A 22 -8.13 -4.45 8.57
CA LEU A 22 -7.56 -3.11 8.40
C LEU A 22 -8.65 -2.08 8.10
N LEU A 23 -9.64 -2.48 7.30
CA LEU A 23 -10.84 -1.72 7.01
C LEU A 23 -12.03 -2.61 7.36
N GLU A 24 -12.93 -2.12 8.21
CA GLU A 24 -14.02 -2.94 8.74
C GLU A 24 -14.90 -3.49 7.60
N GLY A 25 -14.97 -4.82 7.50
CA GLY A 25 -15.74 -5.52 6.48
C GLY A 25 -15.07 -5.65 5.10
N TYR A 26 -13.80 -5.25 4.95
CA TYR A 26 -13.10 -5.32 3.67
C TYR A 26 -11.68 -5.88 3.82
N ASP A 27 -11.34 -6.77 2.89
CA ASP A 27 -9.98 -7.29 2.75
C ASP A 27 -9.15 -6.32 1.92
N CYS A 28 -7.99 -5.94 2.43
CA CYS A 28 -7.03 -5.11 1.71
C CYS A 28 -5.91 -5.97 1.14
N ILE A 29 -5.19 -5.47 0.12
CA ILE A 29 -4.05 -6.17 -0.47
C ILE A 29 -2.79 -5.30 -0.38
N ALA A 30 -1.69 -5.88 0.07
CA ALA A 30 -0.38 -5.24 0.04
C ALA A 30 0.27 -5.38 -1.34
N ARG A 31 0.66 -4.27 -1.96
CA ARG A 31 1.39 -4.24 -3.24
C ARG A 31 2.74 -3.57 -3.07
N TRP A 32 3.81 -4.28 -3.46
CA TRP A 32 5.17 -3.77 -3.34
C TRP A 32 5.46 -2.67 -4.37
N CYS A 33 6.11 -1.60 -3.92
CA CYS A 33 6.49 -0.44 -4.71
C CYS A 33 7.98 -0.17 -4.51
N SER A 34 8.77 -0.19 -5.60
CA SER A 34 10.22 0.06 -5.57
C SER A 34 10.68 1.20 -6.49
N SER A 35 9.75 1.91 -7.14
CA SER A 35 10.10 3.05 -7.99
C SER A 35 10.68 4.19 -7.14
N ARG A 36 11.90 4.63 -7.48
CA ARG A 36 12.56 5.75 -6.79
C ARG A 36 11.78 7.05 -6.90
N GLU A 37 11.11 7.27 -8.03
CA GLU A 37 10.30 8.47 -8.27
C GLU A 37 9.08 8.47 -7.34
N VAL A 38 8.35 7.36 -7.31
CA VAL A 38 7.22 7.15 -6.41
C VAL A 38 7.64 7.26 -4.94
N ILE A 39 8.77 6.66 -4.56
CA ILE A 39 9.35 6.81 -3.20
C ILE A 39 9.67 8.28 -2.91
N LYS A 40 10.16 9.02 -3.90
CA LYS A 40 10.50 10.42 -3.72
C LYS A 40 9.26 11.27 -3.47
N GLU A 41 8.22 11.04 -4.25
CA GLU A 41 6.97 11.81 -4.31
C GLU A 41 6.03 11.50 -3.14
N HIS A 42 5.85 10.22 -2.79
CA HIS A 42 4.80 9.82 -1.85
C HIS A 42 5.29 9.59 -0.41
N LEU A 43 6.57 9.27 -0.17
CA LEU A 43 7.03 8.87 1.17
C LEU A 43 7.51 10.03 2.05
N GLY A 44 7.73 11.23 1.51
CA GLY A 44 8.03 12.47 2.27
C GLY A 44 8.75 12.26 3.61
N TRP A 45 8.02 12.46 4.71
CA TRP A 45 8.53 12.31 6.09
C TRP A 45 8.92 10.88 6.48
N ALA A 46 8.25 9.85 5.95
CA ALA A 46 8.60 8.46 6.22
C ALA A 46 10.01 8.14 5.71
N ARG A 47 10.41 8.72 4.56
CA ARG A 47 11.78 8.60 4.04
C ARG A 47 12.80 9.28 4.97
N TRP A 48 12.51 10.51 5.41
CA TRP A 48 13.38 11.22 6.37
C TRP A 48 13.54 10.43 7.69
N TYR A 49 12.43 9.92 8.23
CA TYR A 49 12.44 9.17 9.47
C TYR A 49 13.23 7.86 9.31
N HIS A 50 12.99 7.09 8.26
CA HIS A 50 13.73 5.87 7.97
C HIS A 50 15.23 6.11 7.88
N ASN A 51 15.64 7.11 7.08
CA ASN A 51 17.04 7.46 6.91
C ASN A 51 17.68 7.89 8.24
N THR A 52 16.96 8.66 9.06
CA THR A 52 17.45 9.08 10.39
C THR A 52 17.60 7.92 11.36
N GLN A 53 16.69 6.94 11.32
CA GLN A 53 16.70 5.81 12.26
C GLN A 53 17.63 4.66 11.83
N ARG A 54 17.86 4.50 10.52
CA ARG A 54 18.57 3.32 9.96
C ARG A 54 19.83 3.64 9.17
N ALA A 55 20.11 4.92 8.92
CA ALA A 55 21.26 5.38 8.13
C ALA A 55 21.34 4.77 6.71
N VAL A 56 20.20 4.33 6.17
CA VAL A 56 20.07 3.78 4.82
C VAL A 56 18.80 4.32 4.15
N ASP A 57 18.82 4.41 2.82
CA ASP A 57 17.68 4.83 2.03
C ASP A 57 16.55 3.78 2.05
N VAL A 58 15.32 4.24 1.80
CA VAL A 58 14.16 3.35 1.62
C VAL A 58 14.27 2.66 0.26
N GLU A 59 14.38 1.34 0.26
CA GLU A 59 14.47 0.51 -0.96
C GLU A 59 13.09 0.27 -1.61
N GLY A 60 12.03 0.34 -0.80
CA GLY A 60 10.66 0.23 -1.26
C GLY A 60 9.67 0.23 -0.11
N PHE A 61 8.39 0.15 -0.45
CA PHE A 61 7.30 0.16 0.50
C PHE A 61 6.11 -0.64 -0.03
N TYR A 62 5.15 -0.93 0.84
CA TYR A 62 3.88 -1.51 0.44
C TYR A 62 2.82 -0.41 0.35
N GLN A 63 2.17 -0.31 -0.82
CA GLN A 63 0.88 0.34 -0.94
C GLN A 63 -0.18 -0.66 -0.47
N ILE A 64 -1.05 -0.22 0.44
CA ILE A 64 -2.25 -0.96 0.78
C ILE A 64 -3.34 -0.54 -0.20
N VAL A 65 -3.94 -1.52 -0.86
CA VAL A 65 -5.04 -1.33 -1.81
C VAL A 65 -6.32 -1.87 -1.18
N TRP A 66 -7.37 -1.06 -1.11
CA TRP A 66 -8.69 -1.46 -0.65
C TRP A 66 -9.68 -1.59 -1.81
N PRO A 67 -10.67 -2.50 -1.71
CA PRO A 67 -11.71 -2.64 -2.72
C PRO A 67 -12.75 -1.52 -2.64
N GLY A 68 -13.56 -1.38 -3.68
CA GLY A 68 -14.72 -0.51 -3.70
C GLY A 68 -15.80 -0.94 -2.70
N ALA A 69 -16.39 0.01 -1.98
CA ALA A 69 -17.37 -0.27 -0.93
C ALA A 69 -18.71 -0.85 -1.45
N VAL A 70 -19.01 -0.72 -2.73
CA VAL A 70 -20.31 -1.14 -3.31
C VAL A 70 -20.28 -2.58 -3.79
N ASN A 71 -19.19 -3.00 -4.43
CA ASN A 71 -19.09 -4.28 -5.14
C ASN A 71 -17.90 -5.13 -4.70
N GLY A 72 -17.07 -4.63 -3.78
CA GLY A 72 -15.89 -5.36 -3.30
C GLY A 72 -14.79 -5.52 -4.34
N LEU A 73 -14.84 -4.77 -5.44
CA LEU A 73 -13.88 -4.88 -6.55
C LEU A 73 -12.64 -4.03 -6.32
N PHE A 74 -11.48 -4.59 -6.63
CA PHE A 74 -10.20 -3.91 -6.63
C PHE A 74 -10.00 -3.07 -7.89
N PRO A 75 -9.03 -2.12 -7.91
CA PRO A 75 -8.78 -1.25 -9.06
C PRO A 75 -8.49 -1.97 -10.39
N TRP A 76 -8.05 -3.23 -10.34
CA TRP A 76 -7.77 -4.05 -11.54
C TRP A 76 -8.91 -4.99 -11.93
N ASP A 77 -9.98 -5.06 -11.14
CA ASP A 77 -11.10 -5.95 -11.42
C ASP A 77 -12.04 -5.34 -12.47
N GLU A 78 -12.59 -6.19 -13.33
CA GLU A 78 -13.54 -5.78 -14.35
C GLU A 78 -14.83 -5.23 -13.72
N GLY A 79 -15.22 -4.00 -14.10
CA GLY A 79 -16.44 -3.36 -13.61
C GLY A 79 -16.28 -2.58 -12.30
N VAL A 80 -15.06 -2.37 -11.80
CA VAL A 80 -14.79 -1.45 -10.69
C VAL A 80 -15.14 0.00 -11.09
N SER A 81 -15.58 0.81 -10.12
CA SER A 81 -15.89 2.22 -10.40
C SER A 81 -14.62 3.05 -10.61
N GLN A 82 -14.72 4.05 -11.49
CA GLN A 82 -13.61 4.96 -11.76
C GLN A 82 -13.14 5.70 -10.51
N ASP A 83 -14.06 6.05 -9.61
CA ASP A 83 -13.73 6.72 -8.34
C ASP A 83 -12.76 5.89 -7.47
N VAL A 84 -12.86 4.56 -7.49
CA VAL A 84 -11.96 3.67 -6.73
C VAL A 84 -10.57 3.65 -7.35
N ILE A 85 -10.49 3.68 -8.68
CA ILE A 85 -9.23 3.76 -9.43
C ILE A 85 -8.56 5.12 -9.17
N ASP A 86 -9.30 6.21 -9.32
CA ASP A 86 -8.79 7.57 -9.19
C ASP A 86 -8.36 7.89 -7.75
N ALA A 87 -9.06 7.35 -6.75
CA ALA A 87 -8.71 7.50 -5.34
C ALA A 87 -7.43 6.74 -4.94
N GLN A 88 -7.04 5.72 -5.73
CA GLN A 88 -5.91 4.84 -5.43
C GLN A 88 -5.03 4.61 -6.66
N PRO A 89 -4.23 5.61 -7.08
CA PRO A 89 -3.27 5.42 -8.17
C PRO A 89 -2.36 4.21 -7.91
N ALA A 90 -2.11 3.41 -8.94
CA ALA A 90 -1.35 2.17 -8.86
C ALA A 90 0.17 2.42 -8.72
N LEU A 91 0.63 2.78 -7.53
CA LEU A 91 2.05 3.10 -7.26
C LEU A 91 3.01 1.92 -7.44
N TYR A 92 2.43 0.70 -7.45
CA TYR A 92 3.13 -0.56 -7.66
C TYR A 92 3.34 -0.89 -9.14
N GLU A 93 2.70 -0.17 -10.06
CA GLU A 93 2.97 -0.29 -11.48
C GLU A 93 4.20 0.57 -11.78
N SER A 94 5.21 -0.05 -12.38
CA SER A 94 6.41 0.69 -12.77
C SER A 94 6.00 1.72 -13.81
N VAL A 95 6.28 2.99 -13.57
CA VAL A 95 6.36 3.96 -14.68
C VAL A 95 7.49 3.42 -15.59
N GLN A 96 7.12 2.91 -16.76
CA GLN A 96 8.08 2.41 -17.75
C GLN A 96 8.91 3.54 -18.34
#